data_AF-A0A533S4A5-F1
#
_entry.id   AF-A0A533S4A5-F1
#
_cell.length_a   1.000
_cell.length_b   1.000
_cell.length_c   1.000
_cell.angle_alpha   90.00
_cell.angle_beta   90.00
_cell.angle_gamma   90.00
#
_symmetry.space_group_name_H-M   'P 1'
#
loop_
_entity.id
_entity.type
_entity.pdbx_description
1 polymer ?
#
loop_
_entity_poly.entity_id
_entity_poly.type
_entity_poly.pdbx_seq_one_letter_code
_entity_poly.pdbx_strand_id
1 'polypeptide(L)'
;MLSKPSAENRAKTRERFSDPLFSFAIVLLFLLLLFALFPEKRIIESMGRSSARSPLVLSYREAFLRTRPADAELRLKLAEGLTDSAQFDRALKVLGEHEGPWLKHREGYLKVRYRALQGRLESGALSAAERKPLQDDYSRVERELAAINPSLPAREKNMAAAGSSGPESYREKAKGFFRSMKEVDSVVKRRDLFIKGVRSLQAGNLPAEALTEGEANISGLEADRETLLFMTKIALAAGNPAAAQRFISKALGRSHGNDQGGGP
;
A
#
# COMPACT_ATOMS: atom_id res chain seq x y z
N MET A 1 -85.93 -15.42 -18.93
CA MET A 1 -84.84 -16.28 -18.41
C MET A 1 -83.55 -15.93 -19.14
N LEU A 2 -82.49 -15.58 -18.39
CA LEU A 2 -81.04 -15.65 -18.69
C LEU A 2 -80.50 -14.99 -19.98
N SER A 3 -79.31 -14.38 -20.10
CA SER A 3 -78.23 -13.92 -19.22
C SER A 3 -77.10 -13.38 -20.15
N LYS A 4 -76.77 -12.07 -20.09
CA LYS A 4 -75.47 -11.38 -20.42
C LYS A 4 -74.75 -11.62 -21.79
N PRO A 5 -73.70 -10.85 -22.16
CA PRO A 5 -73.23 -9.53 -21.70
C PRO A 5 -73.01 -8.48 -22.82
N SER A 6 -72.85 -7.25 -22.36
CA SER A 6 -72.41 -6.05 -23.09
C SER A 6 -71.05 -6.25 -23.77
N ALA A 7 -70.92 -5.84 -25.04
CA ALA A 7 -69.65 -5.81 -25.77
C ALA A 7 -68.75 -4.72 -25.19
N GLU A 8 -67.85 -5.18 -24.34
CA GLU A 8 -66.74 -4.47 -23.74
C GLU A 8 -65.70 -4.04 -24.80
N ASN A 9 -65.18 -2.82 -24.64
CA ASN A 9 -63.86 -2.35 -25.04
C ASN A 9 -63.37 -2.60 -26.47
N ARG A 10 -63.16 -1.51 -27.23
CA ARG A 10 -61.81 -1.10 -27.68
C ARG A 10 -61.73 0.42 -27.81
N ALA A 11 -61.82 1.12 -26.68
CA ALA A 11 -61.20 2.43 -26.60
C ALA A 11 -59.70 2.20 -26.81
N LYS A 12 -59.18 2.72 -27.91
CA LYS A 12 -57.78 2.62 -28.31
C LYS A 12 -56.96 3.46 -27.32
N THR A 13 -56.65 2.88 -26.17
CA THR A 13 -55.70 3.43 -25.19
C THR A 13 -54.38 3.50 -25.92
N ARG A 14 -54.07 4.68 -26.46
CA ARG A 14 -52.74 5.01 -26.93
C ARG A 14 -51.86 4.96 -25.71
N GLU A 15 -51.13 3.85 -25.56
CA GLU A 15 -50.05 3.73 -24.60
C GLU A 15 -49.14 4.93 -24.84
N ARG A 16 -49.24 5.90 -23.92
CA ARG A 16 -48.31 7.02 -23.85
C ARG A 16 -46.98 6.39 -23.51
N PHE A 17 -46.18 6.17 -24.55
CA PHE A 17 -44.77 5.88 -24.45
C PHE A 17 -44.21 6.74 -23.33
N SER A 18 -43.67 6.05 -22.33
CA SER A 18 -43.06 6.59 -21.12
C SER A 18 -42.51 7.99 -21.33
N ASP A 19 -42.99 8.92 -20.51
CA ASP A 19 -42.52 10.30 -20.43
C ASP A 19 -40.98 10.32 -20.51
N PRO A 20 -40.35 11.03 -21.47
CA PRO A 20 -38.89 10.97 -21.69
C PRO A 20 -38.07 11.22 -20.43
N LEU A 21 -38.62 12.00 -19.48
CA LEU A 21 -38.03 12.22 -18.15
C LEU A 21 -37.84 10.94 -17.34
N PHE A 22 -38.74 9.96 -17.47
CA PHE A 22 -38.67 8.69 -16.74
C PHE A 22 -37.54 7.79 -17.24
N SER A 23 -37.33 7.77 -18.56
CA SER A 23 -36.20 7.04 -19.16
C SER A 23 -34.86 7.62 -18.71
N PHE A 24 -34.73 8.95 -18.63
CA PHE A 24 -33.53 9.60 -18.08
C PHE A 24 -33.31 9.25 -16.60
N ALA A 25 -34.38 9.18 -15.79
CA ALA A 25 -34.28 8.79 -14.38
C ALA A 25 -33.76 7.36 -14.21
N ILE A 26 -34.24 6.41 -15.03
CA ILE A 26 -33.77 5.02 -15.01
C ILE A 26 -32.32 4.92 -15.47
N VAL A 27 -31.94 5.61 -16.55
CA VAL A 27 -30.55 5.61 -17.04
C VAL A 27 -29.62 6.22 -15.99
N LEU A 28 -30.03 7.31 -15.33
CA LEU A 28 -29.25 7.92 -14.25
C LEU A 28 -29.12 6.98 -13.04
N LEU A 29 -30.19 6.31 -12.65
CA LEU A 29 -30.18 5.32 -11.57
C LEU A 29 -29.25 4.14 -11.92
N PHE A 30 -29.30 3.68 -13.16
CA PHE A 30 -28.44 2.61 -13.65
C PHE A 30 -26.97 3.03 -13.69
N LEU A 31 -26.66 4.25 -14.12
CA LEU A 31 -25.31 4.81 -14.08
C LEU A 31 -24.81 4.98 -12.65
N LEU A 32 -25.66 5.42 -11.72
CA LEU A 32 -25.35 5.48 -10.29
C LEU A 32 -25.10 4.09 -9.70
N LEU A 33 -25.90 3.10 -10.11
CA LEU A 33 -25.72 1.71 -9.69
C LEU A 33 -24.41 1.13 -10.23
N LEU A 34 -24.08 1.37 -11.49
CA LEU A 34 -22.79 0.97 -12.06
C LEU A 34 -21.62 1.68 -11.36
N PHE A 35 -21.76 2.96 -11.07
CA PHE A 35 -20.76 3.72 -10.31
C PHE A 35 -20.57 3.17 -8.88
N ALA A 36 -21.66 2.72 -8.25
CA ALA A 36 -21.62 2.10 -6.92
C ALA A 36 -21.07 0.67 -6.94
N LEU A 37 -21.37 -0.11 -7.98
CA LEU A 37 -20.95 -1.51 -8.11
C LEU A 37 -19.50 -1.66 -8.60
N PHE A 38 -18.99 -0.69 -9.36
CA PHE A 38 -17.62 -0.67 -9.90
C PHE A 38 -16.80 0.53 -9.38
N PRO A 39 -16.43 0.59 -8.10
CA PRO A 39 -15.53 1.61 -7.59
C PRO A 39 -14.10 1.32 -8.07
N GLU A 40 -13.75 1.73 -9.30
CA GLU A 40 -12.44 1.55 -9.94
C GLU A 40 -11.26 1.90 -9.01
N LYS A 41 -11.44 2.90 -8.14
CA LYS A 41 -10.38 3.38 -7.25
C LYS A 41 -10.02 2.43 -6.12
N ARG A 42 -10.93 1.54 -5.67
CA ARG A 42 -10.66 0.59 -4.56
C ARG A 42 -10.02 -0.72 -5.04
N ILE A 43 -10.26 -1.08 -6.30
CA ILE A 43 -9.74 -2.32 -6.89
C ILE A 43 -8.27 -2.14 -7.27
N ILE A 44 -7.89 -0.97 -7.79
CA ILE A 44 -6.51 -0.68 -8.19
C ILE A 44 -5.58 -0.55 -6.94
N GLU A 45 -6.10 -0.06 -5.82
CA GLU A 45 -5.33 0.12 -4.58
C GLU A 45 -5.11 -1.20 -3.81
N SER A 46 -6.05 -2.16 -3.92
CA SER A 46 -5.92 -3.51 -3.35
C SER A 46 -5.17 -4.47 -4.28
N MET A 47 -5.19 -4.23 -5.59
CA MET A 47 -4.42 -5.02 -6.56
C MET A 47 -2.96 -4.57 -6.69
N GLY A 48 -2.60 -3.32 -6.37
CA GLY A 48 -1.19 -2.88 -6.45
C GLY A 48 -0.20 -3.71 -5.60
N ARG A 49 -0.64 -4.23 -4.44
CA ARG A 49 0.20 -5.02 -3.51
C ARG A 49 0.00 -6.53 -3.61
N SER A 50 -1.20 -7.01 -3.92
CA SER A 50 -1.50 -8.45 -4.06
C SER A 50 -1.36 -8.97 -5.49
N SER A 51 -1.48 -8.12 -6.51
CA SER A 51 -1.30 -8.52 -7.92
C SER A 51 0.19 -8.72 -8.25
N ALA A 52 1.10 -8.00 -7.59
CA ALA A 52 2.55 -8.23 -7.73
C ALA A 52 3.02 -9.60 -7.19
N ARG A 53 2.28 -10.20 -6.24
CA ARG A 53 2.56 -11.52 -5.63
C ARG A 53 1.68 -12.65 -6.14
N SER A 54 0.69 -12.36 -6.99
CA SER A 54 -0.20 -13.40 -7.52
C SER A 54 0.56 -14.27 -8.54
N PRO A 55 0.61 -15.61 -8.35
CA PRO A 55 1.29 -16.52 -9.27
C PRO A 55 0.85 -16.35 -10.73
N LEU A 56 -0.43 -16.01 -10.94
CA LEU A 56 -1.01 -15.79 -12.27
C LEU A 56 -0.42 -14.56 -12.97
N VAL A 57 -0.13 -13.50 -12.22
CA VAL A 57 0.46 -12.27 -12.77
C VAL A 57 1.91 -12.48 -13.14
N LEU A 58 2.65 -13.28 -12.36
CA LEU A 58 4.01 -13.69 -12.69
C LEU A 58 4.04 -14.54 -13.96
N SER A 59 3.12 -15.51 -14.11
CA SER A 59 2.99 -16.32 -15.32
C SER A 59 2.63 -15.49 -16.55
N TYR A 60 1.71 -14.52 -16.40
CA TYR A 60 1.35 -13.61 -17.49
C TYR A 60 2.54 -12.73 -17.90
N ARG A 61 3.27 -12.16 -16.93
CA ARG A 61 4.46 -11.35 -17.19
C ARG A 61 5.59 -12.16 -17.83
N GLU A 62 5.76 -13.42 -17.42
CA GLU A 62 6.72 -14.32 -18.05
C GLU A 62 6.35 -14.61 -19.51
N ALA A 63 5.06 -14.88 -19.79
CA ALA A 63 4.57 -15.07 -21.15
C ALA A 63 4.75 -13.79 -22.00
N PHE A 64 4.51 -12.62 -21.43
CA PHE A 64 4.70 -11.33 -22.10
C PHE A 64 6.19 -10.99 -22.32
N LEU A 65 7.07 -11.45 -21.44
CA LEU A 65 8.51 -11.30 -21.62
C LEU A 65 9.06 -12.20 -22.74
N ARG A 66 8.41 -13.34 -23.01
CA ARG A 66 8.74 -14.19 -24.17
C ARG A 66 8.44 -13.49 -25.49
N THR A 67 7.41 -12.65 -25.55
CA THR A 67 7.07 -11.89 -26.76
C THR A 67 7.94 -10.64 -26.93
N ARG A 68 8.43 -10.05 -25.83
CA ARG A 68 9.31 -8.86 -25.83
C ARG A 68 10.55 -9.06 -24.96
N PRO A 69 11.55 -9.84 -25.41
CA PRO A 69 12.74 -10.11 -24.61
C PRO A 69 13.64 -8.87 -24.43
N ALA A 70 13.44 -7.77 -25.15
CA ALA A 70 14.27 -6.57 -24.98
C ALA A 70 13.69 -5.56 -23.96
N ASP A 71 12.49 -5.79 -23.41
CA ASP A 71 11.81 -4.82 -22.56
C ASP A 71 12.46 -4.71 -21.16
N ALA A 72 13.17 -3.59 -20.97
CA ALA A 72 13.94 -3.24 -19.80
C ALA A 72 13.13 -3.31 -18.49
N GLU A 73 11.98 -2.66 -18.56
CA GLU A 73 11.12 -2.38 -17.43
C GLU A 73 10.30 -3.63 -17.06
N LEU A 74 9.87 -4.40 -18.05
CA LEU A 74 9.12 -5.63 -17.83
C LEU A 74 9.96 -6.70 -17.11
N ARG A 75 11.24 -6.89 -17.48
CA ARG A 75 12.11 -7.83 -16.73
C ARG A 75 12.32 -7.38 -15.31
N LEU A 76 12.56 -6.09 -15.10
CA LEU A 76 12.79 -5.55 -13.77
C LEU A 76 11.57 -5.80 -12.88
N LYS A 77 10.36 -5.50 -13.37
CA LYS A 77 9.10 -5.74 -12.64
C LYS A 77 8.82 -7.23 -12.40
N LEU A 78 9.25 -8.11 -13.31
CA LEU A 78 9.17 -9.56 -13.10
C LEU A 78 10.14 -10.02 -12.01
N ALA A 79 11.39 -9.57 -12.07
CA ALA A 79 12.40 -9.88 -11.07
C ALA A 79 12.01 -9.35 -9.68
N GLU A 80 11.47 -8.14 -9.59
CA GLU A 80 10.92 -7.57 -8.35
C GLU A 80 9.83 -8.46 -7.75
N GLY A 81 8.83 -8.85 -8.56
CA GLY A 81 7.77 -9.74 -8.09
C GLY A 81 8.29 -11.11 -7.64
N LEU A 82 9.31 -11.64 -8.32
CA LEU A 82 9.96 -12.90 -7.93
C LEU A 82 10.72 -12.75 -6.61
N THR A 83 11.49 -11.67 -6.42
CA THR A 83 12.18 -11.36 -5.16
C THR A 83 11.20 -11.17 -4.01
N ASP A 84 10.10 -10.45 -4.22
CA ASP A 84 9.06 -10.23 -3.21
C ASP A 84 8.30 -11.51 -2.83
N SER A 85 8.29 -12.51 -3.73
CA SER A 85 7.73 -13.84 -3.49
C SER A 85 8.76 -14.86 -2.94
N ALA A 86 9.95 -14.39 -2.53
CA ALA A 86 11.07 -15.21 -2.06
C ALA A 86 11.61 -16.23 -3.08
N GLN A 87 11.29 -16.08 -4.37
CA GLN A 87 11.79 -16.92 -5.45
C GLN A 87 13.12 -16.37 -5.99
N PHE A 88 14.13 -16.30 -5.11
CA PHE A 88 15.39 -15.61 -5.37
C PHE A 88 16.17 -16.20 -6.56
N ASP A 89 16.24 -17.53 -6.69
CA ASP A 89 16.96 -18.17 -7.80
C ASP A 89 16.34 -17.83 -9.17
N ARG A 90 15.00 -17.78 -9.23
CA ARG A 90 14.29 -17.36 -10.45
C ARG A 90 14.52 -15.88 -10.74
N ALA A 91 14.49 -15.03 -9.72
CA ALA A 91 14.77 -13.60 -9.88
C ALA A 91 16.17 -13.38 -10.45
N LEU A 92 17.19 -14.04 -9.90
CA LEU A 92 18.57 -13.97 -10.39
C LEU A 92 18.70 -14.48 -11.83
N LYS A 93 18.00 -15.57 -12.18
CA LYS A 93 17.97 -16.10 -13.55
C LYS A 93 17.33 -15.13 -14.55
N VAL A 94 16.24 -14.44 -14.16
CA VAL A 94 15.57 -13.44 -15.01
C VAL A 94 16.44 -12.19 -15.20
N LEU A 95 17.16 -11.79 -14.15
CA LEU A 95 18.12 -10.68 -14.21
C LEU A 95 19.36 -11.03 -15.04
N GLY A 96 19.73 -12.32 -15.13
CA GLY A 96 20.87 -12.82 -15.91
C GLY A 96 22.21 -12.26 -15.40
N GLU A 97 23.33 -12.71 -15.97
CA GLU A 97 24.67 -12.15 -15.66
C GLU A 97 25.03 -10.94 -16.52
N HIS A 98 24.37 -10.78 -17.66
CA HIS A 98 24.78 -9.80 -18.66
C HIS A 98 24.09 -8.45 -18.49
N GLU A 99 24.90 -7.41 -18.32
CA GLU A 99 24.58 -6.00 -18.56
C GLU A 99 24.18 -5.80 -20.04
N GLY A 100 22.99 -6.29 -20.43
CA GLY A 100 22.37 -5.93 -21.71
C GLY A 100 21.87 -4.48 -21.73
N PRO A 101 20.99 -4.09 -22.67
CA PRO A 101 20.50 -2.71 -22.90
C PRO A 101 19.86 -1.96 -21.71
N TRP A 102 19.84 -2.55 -20.52
CA TRP A 102 19.29 -2.12 -19.22
C TRP A 102 20.04 -0.96 -18.56
N LEU A 103 21.08 -0.38 -19.16
CA LEU A 103 21.86 0.71 -18.56
C LEU A 103 21.00 1.90 -18.12
N LYS A 104 19.88 2.19 -18.82
CA LYS A 104 18.94 3.24 -18.42
C LYS A 104 18.29 3.00 -17.04
N HIS A 105 18.22 1.75 -16.60
CA HIS A 105 17.65 1.33 -15.32
C HIS A 105 18.68 0.63 -14.42
N ARG A 106 19.98 0.93 -14.60
CA ARG A 106 21.11 0.29 -13.90
C ARG A 106 20.94 0.26 -12.38
N GLU A 107 20.55 1.38 -11.78
CA GLU A 107 20.32 1.45 -10.33
C GLU A 107 19.18 0.52 -9.88
N GLY A 108 18.06 0.50 -10.61
CA GLY A 108 16.93 -0.39 -10.31
C GLY A 108 17.33 -1.85 -10.42
N TYR A 109 18.06 -2.21 -11.47
CA TYR A 109 18.60 -3.55 -11.67
C TYR A 109 19.50 -3.98 -10.49
N LEU A 110 20.47 -3.13 -10.11
CA LEU A 110 21.39 -3.42 -9.01
C LEU A 110 20.65 -3.56 -7.67
N LYS A 111 19.62 -2.74 -7.40
CA LYS A 111 18.78 -2.87 -6.20
C LYS A 111 18.07 -4.22 -6.13
N VAL A 112 17.45 -4.65 -7.23
CA VAL A 112 16.70 -5.91 -7.25
C VAL A 112 17.65 -7.10 -7.15
N ARG A 113 18.78 -7.05 -7.87
CA ARG A 113 19.83 -8.07 -7.76
C ARG A 113 20.42 -8.16 -6.36
N TYR A 114 20.70 -7.02 -5.72
CA TYR A 114 21.17 -6.94 -4.34
C TYR A 114 20.19 -7.64 -3.39
N ARG A 115 18.88 -7.30 -3.45
CA ARG A 115 17.85 -7.93 -2.62
C ARG A 115 17.72 -9.43 -2.86
N ALA A 116 17.80 -9.86 -4.12
CA ALA A 116 17.71 -11.28 -4.47
C ALA A 116 18.93 -12.09 -3.97
N LEU A 117 20.15 -11.55 -4.12
CA LEU A 117 21.37 -12.18 -3.61
C LEU A 117 21.38 -12.24 -2.08
N GLN A 118 20.99 -11.14 -1.42
CA GLN A 118 20.87 -11.09 0.04
C GLN A 118 19.88 -12.15 0.55
N GLY A 119 18.67 -12.18 -0.01
CA GLY A 119 17.66 -13.17 0.37
C GLY A 119 18.11 -14.61 0.15
N ARG A 120 18.84 -14.88 -0.94
CA ARG A 120 19.39 -16.23 -1.21
C ARG A 120 20.49 -16.62 -0.24
N LEU A 121 21.37 -15.69 0.15
CA LEU A 121 22.43 -15.91 1.14
C LEU A 121 21.87 -16.13 2.55
N GLU A 122 20.73 -15.49 2.87
CA GLU A 122 20.02 -15.61 4.14
C GLU A 122 19.14 -16.87 4.22
N SER A 123 18.72 -17.44 3.08
CA SER A 123 17.75 -18.56 3.04
C SER A 123 18.26 -19.91 3.56
N GLY A 124 19.37 -19.95 4.28
CA GLY A 124 19.84 -21.08 5.11
C GLY A 124 20.27 -22.38 4.39
N ALA A 125 19.96 -22.54 3.10
CA ALA A 125 20.15 -23.78 2.34
C ALA A 125 21.23 -23.67 1.26
N LEU A 126 22.45 -23.26 1.63
CA LEU A 126 23.59 -23.17 0.71
C LEU A 126 24.80 -23.90 1.30
N SER A 127 25.42 -24.77 0.50
CA SER A 127 26.74 -25.30 0.83
C SER A 127 27.80 -24.20 0.72
N ALA A 128 28.97 -24.39 1.36
CA ALA A 128 30.08 -23.44 1.27
C ALA A 128 30.56 -23.22 -0.18
N ALA A 129 30.46 -24.26 -1.02
CA ALA A 129 30.82 -24.22 -2.44
C ALA A 129 29.85 -23.35 -3.26
N GLU A 130 28.55 -23.40 -2.96
CA GLU A 130 27.53 -22.58 -3.63
C GLU A 130 27.48 -21.15 -3.07
N ARG A 131 27.81 -20.98 -1.79
CA ARG A 131 27.79 -19.67 -1.12
C ARG A 131 28.86 -18.74 -1.65
N LYS A 132 30.07 -19.25 -1.92
CA LYS A 132 31.21 -18.43 -2.36
C LYS A 132 30.94 -17.59 -3.62
N PRO A 133 30.48 -18.16 -4.75
CA PRO A 133 30.19 -17.36 -5.95
C PRO A 133 29.06 -16.34 -5.73
N LEU A 134 28.04 -16.70 -4.93
CA LEU A 134 26.96 -15.76 -4.57
C LEU A 134 27.46 -14.60 -3.71
N GLN A 135 28.37 -14.88 -2.77
CA GLN A 135 29.00 -13.89 -1.91
C GLN A 135 29.89 -12.92 -2.72
N ASP A 136 30.63 -13.45 -3.70
CA ASP A 136 31.46 -12.66 -4.61
C ASP A 136 30.60 -11.75 -5.51
N ASP A 137 29.50 -12.30 -6.06
CA ASP A 137 28.53 -11.54 -6.85
C ASP A 137 27.88 -10.43 -6.02
N TYR A 138 27.46 -10.76 -4.79
CA TYR A 138 26.89 -9.80 -3.84
C TYR A 138 27.86 -8.65 -3.55
N SER A 139 29.12 -8.95 -3.26
CA SER A 139 30.16 -7.94 -2.97
C SER A 139 30.49 -7.09 -4.19
N ARG A 140 30.33 -7.61 -5.42
CA ARG A 140 30.46 -6.81 -6.64
C ARG A 140 29.30 -5.81 -6.76
N VAL A 141 28.06 -6.29 -6.64
CA VAL A 141 26.85 -5.47 -6.75
C VAL A 141 26.80 -4.39 -5.67
N GLU A 142 27.21 -4.71 -4.44
CA GLU A 142 27.27 -3.74 -3.34
C GLU A 142 28.22 -2.57 -3.67
N ARG A 143 29.41 -2.87 -4.19
CA ARG A 143 30.38 -1.83 -4.60
C ARG A 143 29.84 -0.95 -5.73
N GLU A 144 29.21 -1.56 -6.74
CA GLU A 144 28.64 -0.81 -7.85
C GLU A 144 27.45 0.06 -7.43
N LEU A 145 26.60 -0.44 -6.54
CA LEU A 145 25.48 0.31 -6.00
C LEU A 145 25.97 1.45 -5.10
N ALA A 146 27.00 1.23 -4.29
CA ALA A 146 27.64 2.26 -3.48
C ALA A 146 28.29 3.36 -4.34
N ALA A 147 28.86 3.01 -5.49
CA ALA A 147 29.43 3.98 -6.44
C ALA A 147 28.37 4.89 -7.07
N ILE A 148 27.15 4.38 -7.29
CA ILE A 148 26.03 5.18 -7.81
C ILE A 148 25.36 5.98 -6.68
N ASN A 149 25.15 5.35 -5.51
CA ASN A 149 24.48 5.96 -4.38
C ASN A 149 24.97 5.34 -3.06
N PRO A 150 25.89 6.01 -2.35
CA PRO A 150 26.50 5.49 -1.12
C PRO A 150 25.50 5.23 0.02
N SER A 151 24.36 5.92 0.02
CA SER A 151 23.34 5.83 1.07
C SER A 151 22.36 4.67 0.89
N LEU A 152 22.26 4.13 -0.34
CA LEU A 152 21.29 3.08 -0.67
C LEU A 152 21.61 1.71 -0.08
N PRO A 153 22.85 1.19 -0.12
CA PRO A 153 23.18 -0.11 0.46
C PRO A 153 22.83 -0.18 1.96
N ALA A 154 23.10 0.89 2.71
CA ALA A 154 22.74 0.98 4.12
C ALA A 154 21.21 0.96 4.32
N ARG A 155 20.46 1.69 3.48
CA ARG A 155 19.00 1.72 3.52
C ARG A 155 18.39 0.37 3.15
N GLU A 156 18.86 -0.27 2.08
CA GLU A 156 18.39 -1.59 1.63
C GLU A 156 18.73 -2.67 2.65
N LYS A 157 19.93 -2.67 3.23
CA LYS A 157 20.30 -3.57 4.33
C LYS A 157 19.41 -3.39 5.55
N ASN A 158 19.11 -2.13 5.92
CA ASN A 158 18.19 -1.84 7.02
C ASN A 158 16.74 -2.27 6.70
N MET A 159 16.32 -2.15 5.43
CA MET A 159 14.99 -2.55 4.98
C MET A 159 14.87 -4.07 4.82
N ALA A 160 15.94 -4.76 4.41
CA ALA A 160 16.01 -6.21 4.27
C ALA A 160 16.16 -6.88 5.63
N ALA A 161 17.00 -6.36 6.54
CA ALA A 161 17.02 -6.79 7.94
C ALA A 161 15.65 -6.62 8.62
N ALA A 162 14.88 -5.63 8.18
CA ALA A 162 13.53 -5.39 8.64
C ALA A 162 12.46 -6.02 7.73
N GLY A 163 12.84 -6.71 6.64
CA GLY A 163 11.97 -7.53 5.80
C GLY A 163 12.12 -9.03 6.12
N SER A 164 13.28 -9.44 6.62
CA SER A 164 13.58 -10.76 7.19
C SER A 164 13.23 -10.84 8.68
N SER A 165 13.28 -9.73 9.41
CA SER A 165 12.53 -9.61 10.66
C SER A 165 11.09 -9.26 10.30
N GLY A 166 10.14 -10.11 10.66
CA GLY A 166 8.71 -9.84 10.40
C GLY A 166 8.24 -8.48 10.96
N PRO A 167 6.96 -8.13 10.77
CA PRO A 167 6.35 -6.91 11.33
C PRO A 167 6.67 -6.68 12.83
N GLU A 168 7.02 -7.73 13.55
CA GLU A 168 7.53 -7.74 14.92
C GLU A 168 8.72 -6.80 15.17
N SER A 169 9.73 -6.71 14.31
CA SER A 169 10.88 -5.81 14.57
C SER A 169 10.51 -4.33 14.49
N TYR A 170 9.59 -3.98 13.59
CA TYR A 170 9.05 -2.61 13.53
C TYR A 170 8.13 -2.32 14.71
N ARG A 171 7.34 -3.29 15.16
CA ARG A 171 6.52 -3.21 16.38
C ARG A 171 7.41 -3.02 17.61
N GLU A 172 8.50 -3.75 17.73
CA GLU A 172 9.43 -3.61 18.86
C GLU A 172 10.13 -2.25 18.87
N LYS A 173 10.58 -1.76 17.71
CA LYS A 173 11.13 -0.40 17.59
C LYS A 173 10.10 0.67 17.95
N ALA A 174 8.88 0.53 17.45
CA ALA A 174 7.79 1.45 17.78
C ALA A 174 7.47 1.45 19.28
N LYS A 175 7.35 0.26 19.90
CA LYS A 175 7.16 0.10 21.36
C LYS A 175 8.30 0.75 22.15
N GLY A 176 9.54 0.64 21.68
CA GLY A 176 10.70 1.31 22.28
C GLY A 176 10.52 2.83 22.30
N PHE A 177 10.18 3.43 21.15
CA PHE A 177 9.93 4.87 21.07
C PHE A 177 8.73 5.31 21.93
N PHE A 178 7.63 4.56 21.94
CA PHE A 178 6.47 4.87 22.78
C PHE A 178 6.75 4.73 24.28
N ARG A 179 7.67 3.85 24.68
CA ARG A 179 8.13 3.76 26.07
C ARG A 179 8.94 4.99 26.45
N SER A 180 9.96 5.34 25.65
CA SER A 180 10.78 6.54 25.89
C SER A 180 9.95 7.82 25.86
N MET A 181 8.87 7.86 25.08
CA MET A 181 7.94 8.98 25.04
C MET A 181 7.28 9.26 26.39
N LYS A 182 6.97 8.21 27.17
CA LYS A 182 6.32 8.31 28.49
C LYS A 182 7.26 8.80 29.58
N GLU A 183 8.56 8.66 29.39
CA GLU A 183 9.61 9.06 30.33
C GLU A 183 10.01 10.53 30.16
N VAL A 184 9.50 11.21 29.12
CA VAL A 184 9.91 12.58 28.77
C VAL A 184 8.78 13.57 29.04
N ASP A 185 9.11 14.62 29.79
CA ASP A 185 8.17 15.69 30.18
C ASP A 185 7.99 16.77 29.11
N SER A 186 8.94 16.90 28.18
CA SER A 186 8.87 17.90 27.10
C SER A 186 7.92 17.45 25.98
N VAL A 187 6.88 18.25 25.72
CA VAL A 187 5.91 18.04 24.62
C VAL A 187 6.61 17.90 23.26
N VAL A 188 7.64 18.71 23.00
CA VAL A 188 8.38 18.68 21.74
C VAL A 188 9.13 17.35 21.55
N LYS A 189 9.81 16.87 22.59
CA LYS A 189 10.52 15.58 22.55
C LYS A 189 9.54 14.41 22.50
N ARG A 190 8.43 14.51 23.22
CA ARG A 190 7.34 13.53 23.22
C ARG A 190 6.76 13.37 21.81
N ARG A 191 6.50 14.48 21.12
CA ARG A 191 6.06 14.49 19.71
C ARG A 191 7.09 13.85 18.77
N ASP A 192 8.37 14.19 18.90
CA ASP A 192 9.41 13.61 18.04
C ASP A 192 9.50 12.07 18.21
N LEU A 193 9.46 11.60 19.46
CA LEU A 193 9.43 10.17 19.77
C LEU A 193 8.15 9.50 19.27
N PHE A 194 6.99 10.16 19.42
CA PHE A 194 5.71 9.68 18.88
C PHE A 194 5.78 9.48 17.36
N ILE A 195 6.25 10.50 16.63
CA ILE A 195 6.37 10.44 15.17
C ILE A 195 7.34 9.34 14.74
N LYS A 196 8.48 9.18 15.45
CA LYS A 196 9.43 8.09 15.20
C LYS A 196 8.79 6.72 15.41
N GLY A 197 8.01 6.54 16.48
CA GLY A 197 7.27 5.30 16.75
C GLY A 197 6.29 4.95 15.63
N VAL A 198 5.40 5.88 15.29
CA VAL A 198 4.40 5.68 14.23
C VAL A 198 5.05 5.46 12.85
N ARG A 199 6.11 6.21 12.50
CA ARG A 199 6.85 6.01 11.24
C ARG A 199 7.56 4.65 11.19
N SER A 200 7.97 4.10 12.34
CA SER A 200 8.57 2.76 12.39
C SER A 200 7.54 1.70 11.99
N LEU A 201 6.28 1.83 12.43
CA LEU A 201 5.17 0.97 11.99
C LEU A 201 4.82 1.16 10.51
N GLN A 202 4.86 2.40 10.01
CA GLN A 202 4.67 2.66 8.58
C GLN A 202 5.76 2.03 7.71
N ALA A 203 7.01 2.04 8.18
CA ALA A 203 8.13 1.37 7.50
C ALA A 203 7.92 -0.16 7.44
N GLY A 204 7.20 -0.73 8.41
CA GLY A 204 6.72 -2.11 8.37
C GLY A 204 5.55 -2.38 7.44
N ASN A 205 5.08 -1.37 6.67
CA ASN A 205 3.90 -1.44 5.80
C ASN A 205 2.60 -1.79 6.56
N LEU A 206 2.49 -1.31 7.80
CA LEU A 206 1.34 -1.54 8.69
C LEU A 206 0.54 -0.24 8.95
N PRO A 207 -0.07 0.40 7.94
CA PRO A 207 -0.72 1.71 8.10
C PRO A 207 -1.92 1.66 9.06
N ALA A 208 -2.68 0.56 9.07
CA ALA A 208 -3.80 0.38 10.01
C ALA A 208 -3.32 0.22 11.45
N GLU A 209 -2.24 -0.53 11.67
CA GLU A 209 -1.65 -0.70 13.00
C GLU A 209 -0.98 0.58 13.49
N ALA A 210 -0.32 1.32 12.59
CA ALA A 210 0.25 2.63 12.88
C ALA A 210 -0.82 3.63 13.35
N LEU A 211 -2.04 3.55 12.78
CA LEU A 211 -3.17 4.35 13.23
C LEU A 211 -3.63 3.92 14.64
N THR A 212 -3.86 2.63 14.85
CA THR A 212 -4.34 2.09 16.14
C THR A 212 -3.35 2.36 17.29
N GLU A 213 -2.06 2.06 17.08
CA GLU A 213 -1.02 2.29 18.07
C GLU A 213 -0.77 3.79 18.28
N GLY A 214 -0.86 4.59 17.22
CA GLY A 214 -0.81 6.04 17.30
C GLY A 214 -1.96 6.60 18.14
N GLU A 215 -3.18 6.10 17.97
CA GLU A 215 -4.34 6.46 18.81
C GLU A 215 -4.17 6.04 20.26
N ALA A 216 -3.65 4.83 20.52
CA ALA A 216 -3.43 4.33 21.88
C ALA A 216 -2.35 5.10 22.64
N ASN A 217 -1.36 5.67 21.93
CA ASN A 217 -0.22 6.36 22.54
C ASN A 217 -0.24 7.88 22.33
N ILE A 218 -1.33 8.48 21.83
CA ILE A 218 -1.42 9.94 21.61
C ILE A 218 -1.51 10.74 22.93
N SER A 219 -1.60 10.07 24.07
CA SER A 219 -1.80 10.72 25.36
C SER A 219 -0.74 11.77 25.70
N GLY A 220 -1.19 12.96 26.08
CA GLY A 220 -0.35 14.13 26.29
C GLY A 220 0.11 14.86 25.03
N LEU A 221 -0.43 14.50 23.85
CA LEU A 221 -0.24 15.18 22.56
C LEU A 221 -1.59 15.49 21.86
N GLU A 222 -2.72 15.35 22.56
CA GLU A 222 -4.07 15.44 21.99
C GLU A 222 -4.43 16.86 21.53
N ALA A 223 -3.78 17.87 22.10
CA ALA A 223 -3.92 19.26 21.72
C ALA A 223 -2.78 19.75 20.80
N ASP A 224 -1.75 18.92 20.57
CA ASP A 224 -0.63 19.29 19.71
C ASP A 224 -1.06 19.24 18.24
N ARG A 225 -1.21 20.43 17.65
CA ARG A 225 -1.68 20.60 16.27
C ARG A 225 -0.84 19.81 15.26
N GLU A 226 0.48 19.75 15.46
CA GLU A 226 1.39 19.05 14.54
C GLU A 226 1.16 17.53 14.60
N THR A 227 1.02 16.97 15.80
CA THR A 227 0.67 15.56 16.01
C THR A 227 -0.68 15.21 15.39
N LEU A 228 -1.69 16.07 15.55
CA LEU A 228 -3.03 15.85 14.97
C LEU A 228 -3.02 15.90 13.42
N LEU A 229 -2.28 16.83 12.83
CA LEU A 229 -2.09 16.89 11.37
C LEU A 229 -1.33 15.66 10.86
N PHE A 230 -0.34 15.21 11.61
CA PHE A 230 0.37 13.97 11.31
C PHE A 230 -0.58 12.76 11.35
N MET A 231 -1.34 12.58 12.43
CA MET A 231 -2.32 11.48 12.57
C MET A 231 -3.42 11.52 11.51
N THR A 232 -3.81 12.72 11.04
CA THR A 232 -4.73 12.87 9.90
C THR A 232 -4.18 12.18 8.65
N LYS A 233 -2.89 12.39 8.33
CA LYS A 233 -2.24 11.75 7.18
C LYS A 233 -2.13 10.24 7.36
N ILE A 234 -1.86 9.77 8.57
CA ILE A 234 -1.83 8.34 8.90
C ILE A 234 -3.21 7.71 8.68
N ALA A 235 -4.27 8.35 9.17
CA ALA A 235 -5.63 7.87 9.01
C ALA A 235 -6.07 7.79 7.54
N LEU A 236 -5.68 8.77 6.71
CA LEU A 236 -5.91 8.71 5.27
C LEU A 236 -5.14 7.55 4.62
N ALA A 237 -3.86 7.37 4.96
CA ALA A 237 -3.04 6.27 4.45
C ALA A 237 -3.54 4.89 4.91
N ALA A 238 -4.22 4.83 6.05
CA ALA A 238 -4.88 3.63 6.57
C ALA A 238 -6.27 3.37 5.97
N GLY A 239 -6.76 4.24 5.08
CA GLY A 239 -8.10 4.13 4.49
C GLY A 239 -9.23 4.43 5.49
N ASN A 240 -8.95 5.18 6.56
CA ASN A 240 -9.90 5.56 7.60
C ASN A 240 -10.21 7.07 7.55
N PRO A 241 -11.08 7.51 6.62
CA PRO A 241 -11.42 8.94 6.48
C PRO A 241 -12.17 9.50 7.69
N ALA A 242 -12.91 8.67 8.43
CA ALA A 242 -13.61 9.08 9.64
C ALA A 242 -12.62 9.49 10.75
N ALA A 243 -11.57 8.70 10.97
CA ALA A 243 -10.50 9.07 11.90
C ALA A 243 -9.75 10.33 11.44
N ALA A 244 -9.47 10.45 10.13
CA ALA A 244 -8.84 11.64 9.57
C ALA A 244 -9.67 12.91 9.84
N GLN A 245 -10.99 12.84 9.64
CA GLN A 245 -11.91 13.95 9.91
C GLN A 245 -11.93 14.35 11.39
N ARG A 246 -11.84 13.38 12.31
CA ARG A 246 -11.76 13.66 13.75
C ARG A 246 -10.47 14.41 14.11
N PHE A 247 -9.32 13.95 13.61
CA PHE A 247 -8.03 14.59 13.90
C PHE A 247 -7.93 16.00 13.32
N ILE A 248 -8.36 16.22 12.07
CA ILE A 248 -8.30 17.54 11.45
C ILE A 248 -9.26 18.52 12.15
N SER A 249 -10.45 18.07 12.58
CA SER A 249 -11.40 18.92 13.31
C SER A 249 -10.82 19.39 14.65
N LYS A 250 -10.15 18.49 15.38
CA LYS A 250 -9.40 18.83 16.59
C LYS A 250 -8.24 19.79 16.31
N ALA A 251 -7.47 19.56 15.23
CA ALA A 251 -6.34 20.41 14.85
C ALA A 251 -6.76 21.85 14.46
N LEU A 252 -8.01 22.01 14.03
CA LEU A 252 -8.63 23.30 13.69
C LEU A 252 -9.33 23.96 14.88
N GLY A 253 -9.26 23.39 16.09
CA GLY A 253 -9.88 23.95 17.29
C GLY A 253 -11.41 23.82 17.33
N ARG A 254 -12.01 23.05 16.41
CA ARG A 254 -13.45 22.77 16.41
C ARG A 254 -13.73 21.53 17.26
N SER A 255 -13.51 21.62 18.56
CA SER A 255 -14.14 20.70 19.50
C SER A 255 -15.61 21.10 19.61
N HIS A 256 -16.55 20.16 19.52
CA HIS A 256 -17.98 20.42 19.64
C HIS A 256 -18.29 21.31 20.85
N GLY A 257 -18.59 22.58 20.60
CA GLY A 257 -19.32 23.45 21.52
C GLY A 257 -20.76 22.95 21.59
N ASN A 258 -21.03 22.14 22.60
CA ASN A 258 -22.37 21.97 23.12
C ASN A 258 -22.54 23.01 24.23
N ASP A 259 -22.95 24.22 23.86
CA ASP A 259 -23.66 25.11 24.79
C ASP A 259 -25.11 24.60 24.78
N GLN A 260 -25.53 23.77 25.74
CA GLN A 260 -26.14 24.23 26.99
C GLN A 260 -26.94 25.52 26.84
N GLY A 261 -28.01 25.48 26.04
CA GLY A 261 -29.17 26.34 26.21
C GLY A 261 -30.03 25.82 27.36
N GLY A 262 -29.65 26.16 28.60
CA GLY A 262 -30.42 25.89 29.81
C GLY A 262 -30.48 27.11 30.72
N GLY A 263 -31.63 27.80 30.69
CA GLY A 263 -32.15 28.70 31.73
C GLY A 263 -31.89 30.19 31.55
N PRO A 264 -32.73 31.08 32.13
CA PRO A 264 -33.79 30.81 33.10
C PRO A 264 -35.19 30.58 32.50
#